data_AF-A0A1X4XVJ6-F1
#
_entry.id   AF-A0A1X4XVJ6-F1
#
_cell.length_a   1.000
_cell.length_b   1.000
_cell.length_c   1.000
_cell.angle_alpha   90.00
_cell.angle_beta   90.00
_cell.angle_gamma   90.00
#
_symmetry.space_group_name_H-M   'P 1'
#
loop_
_entity.id
_entity.type
_entity.pdbx_description
1 polymer ?
#
loop_
_entity_poly.entity_id
_entity_poly.type
_entity_poly.pdbx_seq_one_letter_code
_entity_poly.pdbx_strand_id
1 'polypeptide(L)'
;MANMTEFEKTPCISIDEFKELGYKIVILPVSALRVANKATKEAFEFIKMFGSQKDLLDKMQTRQELYKLIKYSDYEAFDKSLKE
;
A
#
# COMPACT_ATOMS: atom_id res chain seq x y z
N MET A 1 -8.23 8.12 21.44
CA MET A 1 -7.81 7.38 20.22
C MET A 1 -9.07 6.96 19.49
N ALA A 2 -9.12 7.11 18.17
CA ALA A 2 -10.21 6.63 17.33
C ALA A 2 -9.74 5.45 16.49
N ASN A 3 -10.60 4.45 16.32
CA ASN A 3 -10.41 3.36 15.37
C ASN A 3 -11.35 3.60 14.19
N MET A 4 -10.81 4.08 13.08
CA MET A 4 -11.59 4.38 11.88
C MET A 4 -11.55 3.19 10.93
N THR A 5 -12.67 2.48 10.83
CA THR A 5 -12.86 1.32 9.95
C THR A 5 -13.87 1.65 8.86
N GLU A 6 -13.64 1.13 7.66
CA GLU A 6 -14.56 1.31 6.53
C GLU A 6 -15.78 0.41 6.69
N PHE A 7 -16.90 0.83 6.07
CA PHE A 7 -18.14 0.05 5.97
C PHE A 7 -18.88 -0.20 7.29
N GLU A 8 -18.59 0.60 8.32
CA GLU A 8 -19.37 0.62 9.55
C GLU A 8 -20.41 1.74 9.56
N LYS A 9 -21.09 1.93 10.69
CA LYS A 9 -22.10 2.99 10.88
C LYS A 9 -21.48 4.39 10.96
N THR A 10 -20.21 4.48 11.35
CA THR A 10 -19.50 5.76 11.48
C THR A 10 -19.11 6.27 10.10
N PRO A 11 -19.50 7.50 9.71
CA PRO A 11 -19.06 8.10 8.47
C PRO A 11 -17.53 8.23 8.41
N CYS A 12 -16.93 7.98 7.25
CA CYS A 12 -15.50 8.23 7.02
C CYS A 12 -15.22 9.74 7.01
N ILE A 13 -14.75 10.26 8.15
CA ILE A 13 -14.32 11.64 8.33
C ILE A 13 -12.79 11.74 8.23
N SER A 14 -12.32 12.95 7.93
CA SER A 14 -10.90 13.29 7.84
C SER A 14 -10.19 13.23 9.19
N ILE A 15 -8.86 13.16 9.14
CA ILE A 15 -8.01 13.23 10.34
C ILE A 15 -8.19 14.57 11.06
N ASP A 16 -8.44 15.66 10.32
CA ASP A 16 -8.67 16.99 10.90
C ASP A 16 -10.00 17.06 11.65
N GLU A 17 -11.07 16.47 11.11
CA GLU A 17 -12.35 16.36 11.84
C GLU A 17 -12.19 15.53 13.12
N PHE A 18 -11.40 14.46 13.10
CA PHE A 18 -11.08 13.73 14.33
C PHE A 18 -10.31 14.58 15.34
N LYS A 19 -9.40 15.43 14.87
CA LYS A 19 -8.64 16.35 15.72
C LYS A 19 -9.57 17.38 16.37
N GLU A 20 -10.52 17.93 15.63
CA GLU A 20 -11.55 18.85 16.15
C GLU A 20 -12.43 18.19 17.21
N LEU A 21 -12.72 16.89 17.06
CA LEU A 21 -13.42 16.07 18.05
C LEU A 21 -12.56 15.68 19.28
N GLY A 22 -11.31 16.13 19.35
CA GLY A 22 -10.42 15.92 20.49
C GLY A 22 -9.64 14.59 20.46
N TYR A 23 -9.67 13.85 19.35
CA TYR A 23 -8.88 12.63 19.21
C TYR A 23 -7.40 12.95 18.92
N LYS A 24 -6.51 12.38 19.73
CA LYS A 24 -5.05 12.55 19.60
C LYS A 24 -4.36 11.54 18.68
N ILE A 25 -5.03 10.41 18.43
CA ILE A 25 -4.53 9.30 17.62
C ILE A 25 -5.73 8.74 16.86
N VAL A 26 -5.56 8.50 15.57
CA VAL A 26 -6.52 7.81 14.71
C VAL A 26 -5.78 6.63 14.08
N ILE A 27 -6.34 5.43 14.18
CA ILE A 27 -5.83 4.25 13.48
C ILE A 27 -6.76 3.91 12.32
N LEU A 28 -6.14 3.53 11.20
CA LEU A 28 -6.76 3.10 9.95
C LEU A 28 -6.34 1.64 9.73
N PRO A 29 -6.92 0.69 10.49
CA PRO A 29 -6.28 -0.59 10.75
C PRO A 29 -6.15 -1.48 9.52
N VAL A 30 -7.07 -1.35 8.55
CA VAL A 30 -7.13 -2.25 7.38
C VAL A 30 -7.31 -1.53 6.05
N SER A 31 -7.28 -0.19 6.01
CA SER A 31 -7.55 0.58 4.79
C SER A 31 -6.65 0.19 3.63
N ALA A 32 -5.33 0.20 3.86
CA ALA A 32 -4.34 -0.18 2.86
C ALA A 32 -4.48 -1.65 2.43
N LEU A 33 -4.76 -2.54 3.39
CA LEU A 33 -4.97 -3.97 3.11
C LEU A 33 -6.20 -4.20 2.24
N ARG A 34 -7.31 -3.50 2.49
CA ARG A 34 -8.52 -3.60 1.68
C ARG A 34 -8.29 -3.11 0.24
N VAL A 35 -7.56 -2.01 0.07
CA VAL A 35 -7.16 -1.51 -1.26
C VAL A 35 -6.28 -2.52 -1.99
N ALA A 36 -5.24 -3.03 -1.31
CA ALA A 36 -4.33 -4.02 -1.88
C ALA A 36 -5.06 -5.31 -2.31
N ASN A 37 -5.96 -5.82 -1.47
CA ASN A 37 -6.72 -7.03 -1.77
C ASN A 37 -7.65 -6.86 -2.97
N LYS A 38 -8.29 -5.68 -3.11
CA LYS A 38 -9.14 -5.39 -4.26
C LYS A 38 -8.32 -5.30 -5.55
N ALA A 39 -7.22 -4.55 -5.55
CA ALA A 39 -6.32 -4.45 -6.70
C ALA A 39 -5.74 -5.82 -7.11
N THR A 40 -5.38 -6.65 -6.11
CA THR A 40 -4.88 -8.02 -6.33
C THR A 40 -5.94 -8.90 -6.98
N LYS A 41 -7.18 -8.85 -6.51
CA LYS A 41 -8.31 -9.58 -7.10
C LYS A 41 -8.52 -9.16 -8.56
N GLU A 42 -8.58 -7.86 -8.83
CA GLU A 42 -8.79 -7.33 -10.19
C GLU A 42 -7.66 -7.75 -11.14
N ALA A 43 -6.40 -7.72 -10.66
CA ALA A 43 -5.26 -8.20 -11.44
C ALA A 43 -5.36 -9.69 -11.77
N PHE A 44 -5.76 -10.54 -10.81
CA PHE A 44 -5.94 -11.97 -11.07
C PHE A 44 -7.12 -12.27 -11.99
N GLU A 45 -8.24 -11.57 -11.86
CA GLU A 45 -9.37 -11.69 -12.79
C GLU A 45 -8.96 -11.30 -14.21
N PHE A 46 -8.20 -10.21 -14.36
CA PHE A 46 -7.65 -9.80 -15.65
C PHE A 46 -6.72 -10.85 -16.25
N ILE A 47 -5.74 -11.34 -15.49
CA ILE A 47 -4.78 -12.36 -15.95
C ILE A 47 -5.52 -13.65 -16.33
N LYS A 48 -6.53 -14.07 -15.57
CA LYS A 48 -7.35 -15.23 -15.88
C LYS A 48 -8.10 -15.07 -17.21
N MET A 49 -8.60 -13.87 -17.50
CA MET A 49 -9.38 -13.57 -18.69
C MET A 49 -8.51 -13.44 -19.96
N PHE A 50 -7.37 -12.76 -19.86
CA PHE A 50 -6.53 -12.41 -21.01
C PHE A 50 -5.26 -13.25 -21.15
N GLY A 51 -4.95 -14.10 -20.16
CA GLY A 51 -3.75 -14.94 -20.15
C GLY A 51 -2.44 -14.17 -19.99
N SER A 52 -2.50 -12.87 -19.66
CA SER A 52 -1.32 -12.01 -19.50
C SER A 52 -1.63 -10.78 -18.63
N GLN A 53 -0.58 -10.19 -18.08
CA GLN A 53 -0.61 -8.97 -17.27
C GLN A 53 -0.19 -7.71 -18.04
N LYS A 54 0.03 -7.79 -19.36
CA LYS A 54 0.62 -6.70 -20.18
C LYS A 54 -0.10 -5.36 -20.00
N ASP A 55 -1.42 -5.36 -19.96
CA ASP A 55 -2.21 -4.13 -19.85
C ASP A 55 -2.47 -3.71 -18.38
N LEU A 56 -1.76 -4.32 -17.43
CA LEU A 56 -1.76 -3.92 -16.02
C LEU A 56 -0.47 -3.18 -15.62
N LEU A 57 0.50 -3.05 -16.52
CA LEU A 57 1.85 -2.53 -16.18
C LEU A 57 1.83 -1.12 -15.59
N ASP A 58 0.92 -0.26 -16.05
CA ASP A 58 0.72 1.10 -15.55
C ASP A 58 0.14 1.16 -14.13
N LYS A 59 -0.45 0.06 -13.66
CA LYS A 59 -1.03 -0.08 -12.32
C LYS A 59 -0.09 -0.76 -11.32
N MET A 60 1.06 -1.25 -11.79
CA MET A 60 2.01 -1.98 -10.95
C MET A 60 3.07 -1.03 -10.38
N GLN A 61 3.52 -1.32 -9.15
CA GLN A 61 4.77 -0.75 -8.65
C GLN A 61 5.92 -1.20 -9.56
N THR A 62 6.68 -0.24 -10.07
CA THR A 62 7.85 -0.49 -10.90
C THR A 62 9.00 -1.06 -10.08
N ARG A 63 9.95 -1.73 -10.76
CA ARG A 63 11.18 -2.21 -10.13
C ARG A 63 11.97 -1.08 -9.47
N GLN A 64 12.03 0.09 -10.11
CA GLN A 64 12.74 1.25 -9.58
C GLN A 64 12.09 1.79 -8.30
N GLU A 65 10.75 1.88 -8.25
CA GLU A 65 10.02 2.28 -7.05
C GLU A 65 10.23 1.28 -5.91
N LEU A 66 10.15 -0.03 -6.20
CA LEU A 66 10.42 -1.07 -5.23
C LEU A 66 11.84 -0.96 -4.68
N TYR A 67 12.84 -0.81 -5.54
CA TYR A 67 14.25 -0.70 -5.13
C TYR A 67 14.52 0.51 -4.28
N LYS A 68 13.93 1.66 -4.64
CA LYS A 68 13.99 2.87 -3.81
C LYS A 68 13.34 2.65 -2.45
N LEU A 69 12.17 1.99 -2.41
CA LEU A 69 11.43 1.73 -1.18
C LEU A 69 12.22 0.84 -0.22
N ILE A 70 12.81 -0.24 -0.71
CA ILE A 70 13.56 -1.20 0.12
C ILE A 70 15.04 -0.84 0.26
N LYS A 71 15.47 0.32 -0.25
CA LYS A 71 16.87 0.78 -0.25
C LYS A 71 17.85 -0.24 -0.82
N TYR A 72 17.47 -0.90 -1.92
CA TYR A 72 18.20 -2.03 -2.47
C TYR A 72 19.68 -1.71 -2.75
N SER A 73 19.97 -0.54 -3.33
CA SER A 73 21.34 -0.12 -3.65
C SER A 73 22.22 0.11 -2.42
N ASP A 74 21.65 0.50 -1.28
CA ASP A 74 22.40 0.68 -0.03
C ASP A 74 22.91 -0.67 0.47
N TYR A 75 22.06 -1.70 0.40
CA TYR A 75 22.45 -3.07 0.72
C TYR A 75 23.48 -3.63 -0.26
N GLU A 76 23.36 -3.37 -1.56
CA GLU A 76 24.40 -3.77 -2.53
C GLU A 76 25.76 -3.12 -2.25
N ALA A 77 25.78 -1.85 -1.85
CA ALA A 77 27.01 -1.15 -1.49
C ALA A 77 27.63 -1.72 -0.21
N PHE A 78 26.79 -1.99 0.80
CA PHE A 78 27.20 -2.63 2.05
C PHE A 78 27.81 -4.02 1.79
N ASP A 79 27.15 -4.86 1.02
CA ASP A 79 27.63 -6.21 0.70
C ASP A 79 28.98 -6.22 -0.03
N LYS A 80 29.24 -5.21 -0.87
CA LYS A 80 30.54 -5.03 -1.53
C LYS A 80 31.63 -4.67 -0.52
N SER A 81 31.32 -3.78 0.42
CA SER A 81 32.29 -3.36 1.45
C SER A 81 32.72 -4.49 2.39
N LEU A 82 31.92 -5.54 2.53
CA LEU A 82 32.25 -6.72 3.35
C LEU A 82 33.18 -7.72 2.66
N LYS A 83 33.38 -7.59 1.35
CA LYS A 83 34.23 -8.48 0.55
C LYS A 83 35.64 -7.93 0.33
N GLU A 84 35.90 -6.72 0.80
CA GLU A 84 37.21 -6.03 0.82
C GLU A 84 37.84 -6.16 2.21
#